data_AF-A0A3N4J0U7-F1
#
_entry.id   AF-A0A3N4J0U7-F1
#
_cell.length_a   1.000
_cell.length_b   1.000
_cell.length_c   1.000
_cell.angle_alpha   90.00
_cell.angle_beta   90.00
_cell.angle_gamma   90.00
#
_symmetry.space_group_name_H-M   'P 1'
#
loop_
_entity.id
_entity.type
_entity.pdbx_description
1 polymer ?
#
loop_
_entity_poly.entity_id
_entity_poly.type
_entity_poly.pdbx_seq_one_letter_code
_entity_poly.pdbx_strand_id
1 'polypeptide(L)'
;MSQTFNTKSPTIKRIFREAEELSKNPTEDYHAAPLDENLFEWHFTLRGPPGTPYSEGIYHGRITLPPLYPLRPPSFRFMTPSGRFEVNREICLSISGHHEDTWQPAWGVRTAVVALRGFMETEAKGQVGGVECDEETRRGIARGTGEWRCSGCGGRSNGEILEGCRVLVQEMGGSGKSEEGVVEGIKIGYKDEGGVGDAIATAPEASTPPAAAGASSSTTPQPQTSTTPNSHRPIPTQSNPPPQPEIQTPWLDKLILALIIVLLAHVVKKIASHY
;
A
#
# COMPACT_ATOMS: atom_id res chain seq x y z
N MET A 1 -25.21 -0.45 -11.11
CA MET A 1 -24.89 -1.14 -12.38
C MET A 1 -23.90 -2.24 -12.05
N SER A 2 -24.20 -3.51 -12.32
CA SER A 2 -23.26 -4.61 -12.06
C SER A 2 -22.06 -4.49 -13.01
N GLN A 3 -20.85 -4.34 -12.48
CA GLN A 3 -19.62 -4.35 -13.27
C GLN A 3 -19.44 -5.75 -13.88
N THR A 4 -19.39 -5.87 -15.21
CA THR A 4 -19.12 -7.14 -15.89
C THR A 4 -17.61 -7.29 -16.06
N PHE A 5 -16.99 -8.15 -15.23
CA PHE A 5 -15.55 -8.38 -15.29
C PHE A 5 -15.19 -9.39 -16.39
N ASN A 6 -14.10 -9.15 -17.11
CA ASN A 6 -13.53 -10.15 -18.02
C ASN A 6 -12.85 -11.26 -17.21
N THR A 7 -13.57 -12.35 -16.96
CA THR A 7 -13.08 -13.53 -16.22
C THR A 7 -11.90 -14.24 -16.89
N LYS A 8 -11.58 -13.92 -18.15
CA LYS A 8 -10.38 -14.42 -18.83
C LYS A 8 -9.12 -13.63 -18.47
N SER A 9 -9.24 -12.43 -17.92
CA SER A 9 -8.10 -11.59 -17.49
C SER A 9 -7.28 -12.31 -16.40
N PRO A 10 -5.95 -12.45 -16.57
CA PRO A 10 -5.08 -13.01 -15.53
C PRO A 10 -5.18 -12.29 -14.20
N THR A 11 -5.31 -10.96 -14.21
CA THR A 11 -5.52 -10.12 -13.02
C THR A 11 -6.81 -10.48 -12.31
N ILE A 12 -7.92 -10.58 -13.04
CA ILE A 12 -9.22 -10.92 -12.46
C ILE A 12 -9.19 -12.34 -11.87
N LYS A 13 -8.56 -13.30 -12.57
CA LYS A 13 -8.35 -14.66 -12.04
C LYS A 13 -7.52 -14.66 -10.76
N ARG A 14 -6.47 -13.84 -10.70
CA ARG A 14 -5.63 -13.69 -9.51
C ARG A 14 -6.45 -13.15 -8.33
N ILE A 15 -7.21 -12.08 -8.54
CA ILE A 15 -8.05 -11.43 -7.52
C ILE A 15 -9.08 -12.43 -6.96
N PHE A 16 -9.79 -13.16 -7.82
CA PHE A 16 -10.76 -14.16 -7.36
C PHE A 16 -10.12 -15.29 -6.57
N ARG A 17 -8.95 -15.79 -7.00
CA ARG A 17 -8.23 -16.83 -6.28
C ARG A 17 -7.81 -16.36 -4.88
N GLU A 18 -7.32 -15.13 -4.74
CA GLU A 18 -6.95 -14.59 -3.43
C GLU A 18 -8.17 -14.34 -2.52
N ALA A 19 -9.30 -13.91 -3.09
CA ALA A 19 -10.55 -13.76 -2.33
C ALA A 19 -11.06 -15.13 -1.84
N GLU A 20 -10.97 -16.14 -2.69
CA GLU A 20 -11.29 -17.53 -2.34
C GLU A 20 -10.33 -18.07 -1.27
N GLU A 21 -9.03 -17.80 -1.39
CA GLU A 21 -8.02 -18.20 -0.41
C GLU A 21 -8.29 -17.60 0.97
N LEU A 22 -8.62 -16.31 1.04
CA LEU A 22 -8.92 -15.62 2.30
C LEU A 22 -10.23 -16.08 2.92
N SER A 23 -11.27 -16.36 2.11
CA SER A 23 -12.55 -16.86 2.62
C SER A 23 -12.48 -18.31 3.12
N LYS A 24 -11.64 -19.15 2.50
CA LYS A 24 -11.45 -20.55 2.92
C LYS A 24 -10.53 -20.72 4.12
N ASN A 25 -9.69 -19.73 4.41
CA ASN A 25 -8.73 -19.78 5.52
C ASN A 25 -8.88 -18.53 6.40
N PRO A 26 -10.01 -18.41 7.15
CA PRO A 26 -10.23 -17.30 8.06
C PRO A 26 -9.25 -17.35 9.23
N THR A 27 -9.03 -16.20 9.85
CA THR A 27 -8.17 -16.05 11.03
C THR A 27 -8.79 -15.03 12.00
N GLU A 28 -8.40 -15.10 13.27
CA GLU A 28 -8.82 -14.13 14.29
C GLU A 28 -8.00 -12.83 14.26
N ASP A 29 -6.88 -12.83 13.55
CA ASP A 29 -5.94 -11.70 13.49
C ASP A 29 -6.35 -10.62 12.49
N TYR A 30 -6.98 -11.01 11.37
CA TYR A 30 -7.39 -10.06 10.35
C TYR A 30 -8.52 -10.58 9.45
N HIS A 31 -9.14 -9.65 8.74
CA HIS A 31 -10.09 -9.88 7.67
C HIS A 31 -9.68 -9.05 6.45
N ALA A 32 -9.83 -9.59 5.24
CA ALA A 32 -9.68 -8.82 4.01
C ALA A 32 -10.61 -9.35 2.92
N ALA A 33 -11.28 -8.44 2.21
CA ALA A 33 -12.20 -8.78 1.12
C ALA A 33 -12.32 -7.62 0.11
N PRO A 34 -12.59 -7.89 -1.17
CA PRO A 34 -12.97 -6.87 -2.14
C PRO A 34 -14.32 -6.24 -1.77
N LEU A 35 -14.54 -4.99 -2.18
CA LEU A 35 -15.86 -4.38 -2.14
C LEU A 35 -16.76 -5.02 -3.22
N ASP A 36 -18.05 -5.14 -2.92
CA ASP A 36 -19.05 -5.71 -3.83
C ASP A 36 -19.13 -4.95 -5.16
N GLU A 37 -18.92 -3.63 -5.11
CA GLU A 37 -19.01 -2.73 -6.27
C GLU A 37 -17.70 -2.66 -7.07
N ASN A 38 -16.55 -3.00 -6.46
CA ASN A 38 -15.24 -2.81 -7.07
C ASN A 38 -14.21 -3.86 -6.59
N LEU A 39 -13.92 -4.84 -7.46
CA LEU A 39 -12.92 -5.88 -7.19
C LEU A 39 -11.47 -5.37 -7.03
N PHE A 40 -11.18 -4.14 -7.45
CA PHE A 40 -9.86 -3.52 -7.31
C PHE A 40 -9.72 -2.70 -6.03
N GLU A 41 -10.79 -2.55 -5.26
CA GLU A 41 -10.75 -1.92 -3.95
C GLU A 41 -11.12 -2.94 -2.90
N TRP A 42 -10.19 -3.18 -1.98
CA TRP A 42 -10.34 -4.12 -0.90
C TRP A 42 -10.31 -3.40 0.42
N HIS A 43 -11.06 -3.90 1.37
CA HIS A 43 -10.99 -3.45 2.74
C HIS A 43 -10.30 -4.52 3.58
N PHE A 44 -9.48 -4.08 4.54
CA PHE A 44 -8.90 -4.95 5.54
C PHE A 44 -9.22 -4.44 6.94
N THR A 45 -9.36 -5.36 7.88
CA THR A 45 -9.47 -5.09 9.31
C THR A 45 -8.46 -5.97 10.02
N LEU A 46 -7.61 -5.41 10.87
CA LEU A 46 -6.57 -6.16 11.58
C LEU A 46 -6.65 -5.89 13.09
N ARG A 47 -6.33 -6.91 13.88
CA ARG A 47 -6.04 -6.79 15.29
C ARG A 47 -4.61 -6.29 15.46
N GLY A 48 -4.41 -5.32 16.34
CA GLY A 48 -3.08 -4.82 16.65
C GLY A 48 -2.17 -5.95 17.18
N PRO A 49 -0.85 -5.91 16.88
CA PRO A 49 0.08 -6.93 17.35
C PRO A 49 0.07 -7.09 18.89
N PRO A 50 0.05 -8.32 19.42
CA PRO A 50 0.05 -8.56 20.87
C PRO A 50 1.35 -8.05 21.51
N GLY A 51 1.28 -7.64 22.77
CA GLY A 51 2.46 -7.14 23.50
C GLY A 51 2.95 -5.75 23.08
N THR A 52 2.29 -5.11 22.11
CA THR A 52 2.64 -3.76 21.63
C THR A 52 1.63 -2.71 22.11
N PRO A 53 1.93 -1.41 21.98
CA PRO A 53 0.96 -0.33 22.22
C PRO A 53 -0.32 -0.41 21.37
N TYR A 54 -0.34 -1.23 20.32
CA TYR A 54 -1.49 -1.43 19.44
C TYR A 54 -2.41 -2.59 19.87
N SER A 55 -2.00 -3.40 20.84
CA SER A 55 -2.62 -4.69 21.19
C SER A 55 -4.13 -4.64 21.51
N GLU A 56 -4.60 -3.55 22.10
CA GLU A 56 -6.03 -3.34 22.41
C GLU A 56 -6.84 -2.79 21.22
N GLY A 57 -6.20 -2.58 20.07
CA GLY A 57 -6.81 -1.94 18.90
C GLY A 57 -7.25 -2.91 17.81
N ILE A 58 -8.26 -2.47 17.07
CA ILE A 58 -8.72 -3.09 15.82
C ILE A 58 -8.78 -2.00 14.77
N TYR A 59 -7.98 -2.14 13.72
CA TYR A 59 -7.71 -1.10 12.74
C TYR A 59 -8.26 -1.48 11.38
N HIS A 60 -8.91 -0.54 10.72
CA HIS A 60 -9.46 -0.72 9.39
C HIS A 60 -8.71 0.11 8.36
N GLY A 61 -8.60 -0.41 7.15
CA GLY A 61 -7.99 0.27 6.04
C GLY A 61 -8.44 -0.27 4.69
N ARG A 62 -7.87 0.32 3.63
CA ARG A 62 -8.14 -0.04 2.24
C ARG A 62 -6.87 -0.40 1.50
N ILE A 63 -7.02 -1.31 0.55
CA ILE A 63 -6.03 -1.70 -0.45
C ILE A 63 -6.60 -1.35 -1.82
N THR A 64 -5.85 -0.59 -2.61
CA THR A 64 -6.20 -0.33 -4.00
C THR A 64 -5.26 -1.13 -4.90
N LEU A 65 -5.83 -2.07 -5.65
CA LEU A 65 -5.11 -2.89 -6.61
C LEU A 65 -4.97 -2.14 -7.94
N PRO A 66 -3.77 -2.03 -8.53
CA PRO A 66 -3.61 -1.41 -9.84
C PRO A 66 -4.18 -2.30 -10.96
N PRO A 67 -4.48 -1.75 -12.15
CA PRO A 67 -4.95 -2.52 -13.30
C PRO A 67 -3.99 -3.64 -13.73
N LEU A 68 -2.69 -3.47 -13.49
CA LEU A 68 -1.64 -4.45 -13.80
C LEU A 68 -1.33 -5.40 -12.63
N TYR A 69 -2.16 -5.44 -11.58
CA TYR A 69 -1.97 -6.38 -10.47
C TYR A 69 -1.93 -7.84 -10.97
N PRO A 70 -1.04 -8.72 -10.46
CA PRO A 70 -0.04 -8.51 -9.41
C PRO A 70 1.34 -8.07 -9.93
N LEU A 71 1.48 -7.69 -11.20
CA LEU A 71 2.78 -7.23 -11.74
C LEU A 71 3.22 -5.90 -11.14
N ARG A 72 2.27 -5.08 -10.68
CA ARG A 72 2.52 -3.82 -9.96
C ARG A 72 1.96 -3.92 -8.55
N PRO A 73 2.64 -3.33 -7.54
CA PRO A 73 2.21 -3.39 -6.16
C PRO A 73 0.89 -2.61 -5.93
N PRO A 74 0.12 -3.00 -4.91
CA PRO A 74 -1.02 -2.22 -4.44
C PRO A 74 -0.60 -0.94 -3.68
N SER A 75 -1.57 -0.06 -3.44
CA SER A 75 -1.43 1.04 -2.47
C SER A 75 -2.32 0.80 -1.25
N PHE A 76 -1.88 1.33 -0.11
CA PHE A 76 -2.50 1.08 1.19
C PHE A 76 -2.82 2.39 1.91
N ARG A 77 -3.95 2.41 2.63
CA ARG A 77 -4.33 3.52 3.50
C ARG A 77 -5.04 2.98 4.74
N PHE A 78 -4.67 3.49 5.91
CA PHE A 78 -5.46 3.26 7.13
C PHE A 78 -6.64 4.24 7.16
N MET A 79 -7.80 3.78 7.59
CA MET A 79 -9.00 4.60 7.75
C MET A 79 -9.30 4.87 9.22
N THR A 80 -8.93 3.95 10.10
CA THR A 80 -8.98 4.13 11.55
C THR A 80 -7.69 4.80 12.03
N PRO A 81 -7.75 5.81 12.93
CA PRO A 81 -6.57 6.36 13.59
C PRO A 81 -5.75 5.25 14.26
N SER A 82 -4.45 5.17 13.96
CA SER A 82 -3.57 4.12 14.50
C SER A 82 -2.44 4.64 15.38
N GLY A 83 -2.09 5.92 15.26
CA GLY A 83 -0.85 6.46 15.84
C GLY A 83 0.44 5.98 15.15
N ARG A 84 0.33 5.26 14.03
CA ARG A 84 1.47 4.86 13.18
C ARG A 84 1.37 5.38 11.76
N PHE A 85 0.16 5.39 11.23
CA PHE A 85 -0.15 5.82 9.89
C PHE A 85 -1.22 6.91 9.92
N GLU A 86 -1.03 7.92 9.10
CA GLU A 86 -1.98 9.01 8.92
C GLU A 86 -3.25 8.49 8.23
N VAL A 87 -4.40 8.92 8.73
CA VAL A 87 -5.71 8.48 8.24
C VAL A 87 -5.91 8.94 6.80
N ASN A 88 -6.30 8.01 5.94
CA ASN A 88 -6.55 8.20 4.51
C ASN A 88 -5.37 8.74 3.69
N ARG A 89 -4.15 8.74 4.27
CA ARG A 89 -2.92 9.02 3.54
C ARG A 89 -2.35 7.73 2.97
N GLU A 90 -1.78 7.82 1.78
CA GLU A 90 -1.07 6.69 1.17
C GLU A 90 0.22 6.39 1.92
N ILE A 91 0.46 5.10 2.17
CA ILE A 91 1.60 4.61 2.93
C ILE A 91 2.68 4.12 1.96
N CYS A 92 3.88 4.64 2.11
CA CYS A 92 5.06 4.21 1.36
C CYS A 92 5.78 3.10 2.12
N LEU A 93 5.71 1.84 1.67
CA LEU A 93 6.39 0.67 2.27
C LEU A 93 7.10 -0.10 1.15
N SER A 94 8.05 -0.98 1.49
CA SER A 94 8.70 -1.89 0.52
C SER A 94 7.71 -2.83 -0.21
N ILE A 95 6.46 -2.89 0.24
CA ILE A 95 5.39 -3.67 -0.38
C ILE A 95 4.38 -2.81 -1.15
N SER A 96 4.59 -1.49 -1.22
CA SER A 96 3.62 -0.54 -1.82
C SER A 96 4.10 0.06 -3.14
N GLY A 97 3.16 0.72 -3.84
CA GLY A 97 3.35 1.51 -5.08
C GLY A 97 4.64 2.31 -5.21
N HIS A 98 5.22 2.74 -4.09
CA HIS A 98 6.38 3.62 -4.07
C HIS A 98 7.71 2.89 -4.28
N HIS A 99 7.74 1.56 -4.07
CA HIS A 99 8.94 0.72 -4.15
C HIS A 99 8.71 -0.49 -5.08
N GLU A 100 8.37 -0.22 -6.34
CA GLU A 100 8.03 -1.25 -7.33
C GLU A 100 9.15 -2.26 -7.59
N ASP A 101 10.40 -1.86 -7.40
CA ASP A 101 11.60 -2.67 -7.54
C ASP A 101 11.71 -3.76 -6.46
N THR A 102 11.11 -3.52 -5.29
CA THR A 102 11.11 -4.49 -4.17
C THR A 102 9.87 -5.37 -4.14
N TRP A 103 8.83 -5.02 -4.90
CA TRP A 103 7.60 -5.80 -5.00
C TRP A 103 7.80 -7.12 -5.74
N GLN A 104 7.29 -8.22 -5.18
CA GLN A 104 7.26 -9.51 -5.86
C GLN A 104 5.82 -9.87 -6.27
N PRO A 105 5.53 -10.15 -7.56
CA PRO A 105 4.20 -10.59 -8.01
C PRO A 105 3.70 -11.90 -7.38
N ALA A 106 4.57 -12.62 -6.67
CA ALA A 106 4.20 -13.75 -5.84
C ALA A 106 3.39 -13.32 -4.60
N TRP A 107 3.69 -12.16 -4.01
CA TRP A 107 3.00 -11.64 -2.84
C TRP A 107 1.54 -11.28 -3.17
N GLY A 108 0.63 -11.74 -2.32
CA GLY A 108 -0.81 -11.51 -2.45
C GLY A 108 -1.36 -10.56 -1.38
N VAL A 109 -2.67 -10.35 -1.39
CA VAL A 109 -3.39 -9.57 -0.37
C VAL A 109 -3.12 -10.10 1.03
N ARG A 110 -3.13 -11.42 1.24
CA ARG A 110 -2.77 -12.05 2.54
C ARG A 110 -1.43 -11.55 3.04
N THR A 111 -0.40 -11.73 2.21
CA THR A 111 0.98 -11.32 2.51
C THR A 111 1.07 -9.83 2.83
N ALA A 112 0.35 -8.99 2.07
CA ALA A 112 0.32 -7.56 2.29
C ALA A 112 -0.31 -7.17 3.63
N VAL A 113 -1.43 -7.79 4.03
CA VAL A 113 -2.10 -7.51 5.32
C VAL A 113 -1.24 -7.96 6.49
N VAL A 114 -0.62 -9.13 6.40
CA VAL A 114 0.30 -9.64 7.42
C VAL A 114 1.53 -8.73 7.56
N ALA A 115 2.09 -8.27 6.45
CA ALA A 115 3.19 -7.31 6.45
C ALA A 115 2.77 -5.95 7.04
N LEU A 116 1.60 -5.41 6.67
CA LEU A 116 1.07 -4.16 7.26
C LEU A 116 0.94 -4.25 8.78
N ARG A 117 0.44 -5.37 9.31
CA ARG A 117 0.36 -5.63 10.75
C ARG A 117 1.75 -5.63 11.39
N GLY A 118 2.74 -6.27 10.77
CA GLY A 118 4.12 -6.27 11.25
C GLY A 118 4.80 -4.89 11.16
N PHE A 119 4.45 -4.07 10.17
CA PHE A 119 4.96 -2.69 10.04
C PHE A 119 4.38 -1.73 11.08
N MET A 120 3.30 -2.10 11.78
CA MET A 120 2.81 -1.27 12.88
C MET A 120 3.86 -1.15 13.98
N GLU A 121 4.65 -2.21 14.20
CA GLU A 121 5.66 -2.28 15.24
C GLU A 121 6.92 -1.44 14.94
N THR A 122 7.10 -1.01 13.69
CA THR A 122 8.25 -0.19 13.30
C THR A 122 8.01 1.28 13.56
N GLU A 123 9.09 2.05 13.68
CA GLU A 123 9.03 3.51 13.79
C GLU A 123 8.70 4.16 12.44
N ALA A 124 8.10 5.37 12.47
CA ALA A 124 7.74 6.10 11.25
C ALA A 124 8.97 6.67 10.54
N LYS A 125 9.93 7.24 11.27
CA LYS A 125 11.22 7.76 10.75
C LYS A 125 11.04 8.66 9.51
N GLY A 126 10.01 9.51 9.51
CA GLY A 126 9.71 10.43 8.40
C GLY A 126 9.15 9.77 7.13
N GLN A 127 8.80 8.49 7.18
CA GLN A 127 8.14 7.77 6.09
C GLN A 127 6.85 8.48 5.63
N VAL A 128 6.59 8.46 4.32
CA VAL A 128 5.35 9.02 3.76
C VAL A 128 4.13 8.29 4.34
N GLY A 129 3.24 9.07 4.95
CA GLY A 129 2.05 8.58 5.63
C GLY A 129 2.32 8.03 7.03
N GLY A 130 3.55 8.08 7.52
CA GLY A 130 3.92 7.76 8.90
C GLY A 130 3.55 8.88 9.88
N VAL A 131 3.21 8.50 11.11
CA VAL A 131 2.93 9.42 12.21
C VAL A 131 3.83 9.08 13.38
N GLU A 132 4.56 10.08 13.88
CA GLU A 132 5.28 9.97 15.16
C GLU A 132 4.29 10.17 16.30
N CYS A 133 4.27 9.22 17.23
CA CYS A 133 3.36 9.19 18.37
C CYS A 133 4.02 8.41 19.51
N ASP A 134 3.89 8.90 20.74
CA ASP A 134 4.37 8.19 21.92
C ASP A 134 3.49 6.97 22.23
N GLU A 135 3.99 6.05 23.04
CA GLU A 135 3.26 4.81 23.31
C GLU A 135 1.99 5.01 24.14
N GLU A 136 1.93 5.99 25.04
CA GLU A 136 0.76 6.23 25.89
C GLU A 136 -0.40 6.72 25.05
N THR A 137 -0.16 7.74 24.23
CA THR A 137 -1.13 8.26 23.26
C THR A 137 -1.60 7.16 22.32
N ARG A 138 -0.68 6.32 21.83
CA ARG A 138 -1.00 5.19 20.94
C ARG A 138 -1.90 4.15 21.61
N ARG A 139 -1.65 3.79 22.88
CA ARG A 139 -2.53 2.92 23.66
C ARG A 139 -3.91 3.55 23.86
N GLY A 140 -3.97 4.86 24.11
CA GLY A 140 -5.21 5.61 24.21
C GLY A 140 -6.03 5.55 22.93
N ILE A 141 -5.40 5.73 21.76
CA ILE A 141 -6.02 5.57 20.45
C ILE A 141 -6.54 4.14 20.26
N ALA A 142 -5.71 3.13 20.55
CA ALA A 142 -6.04 1.71 20.35
C ALA A 142 -7.40 1.33 20.95
N ARG A 143 -7.66 1.73 22.19
CA ARG A 143 -8.90 1.40 22.92
C ARG A 143 -10.19 1.82 22.21
N GLY A 144 -10.18 2.93 21.47
CA GLY A 144 -11.37 3.43 20.76
C GLY A 144 -11.55 2.86 19.36
N THR A 145 -10.53 2.19 18.81
CA THR A 145 -10.54 1.78 17.39
C THR A 145 -11.54 0.66 17.07
N GLY A 146 -11.92 -0.15 18.05
CA GLY A 146 -12.91 -1.22 17.88
C GLY A 146 -14.32 -0.70 17.49
N GLU A 147 -14.68 0.51 17.93
CA GLU A 147 -16.00 1.12 17.68
C GLU A 147 -16.07 1.86 16.33
N TRP A 148 -14.94 2.08 15.67
CA TRP A 148 -14.91 2.79 14.39
C TRP A 148 -15.71 2.03 13.33
N ARG A 149 -16.57 2.73 12.58
CA ARG A 149 -17.50 2.13 11.61
C ARG A 149 -17.13 2.47 10.16
N CYS A 150 -17.24 1.46 9.30
CA CYS A 150 -16.97 1.60 7.87
C CYS A 150 -18.27 1.67 7.04
N SER A 151 -18.45 2.72 6.25
CA SER A 151 -19.56 2.82 5.30
C SER A 151 -19.50 1.76 4.20
N GLY A 152 -18.31 1.40 3.73
CA GLY A 152 -18.10 0.37 2.70
C GLY A 152 -18.33 -1.07 3.18
N CYS A 153 -18.37 -1.30 4.49
CA CYS A 153 -18.59 -2.65 5.07
C CYS A 153 -19.99 -2.83 5.65
N GLY A 154 -20.99 -2.10 5.11
CA GLY A 154 -22.38 -2.15 5.57
C GLY A 154 -22.59 -1.44 6.90
N GLY A 155 -21.77 -0.45 7.24
CA GLY A 155 -21.85 0.29 8.51
C GLY A 155 -21.31 -0.47 9.73
N ARG A 156 -20.73 -1.66 9.52
CA ARG A 156 -20.16 -2.47 10.59
C ARG A 156 -18.96 -1.78 11.25
N SER A 157 -18.85 -1.96 12.56
CA SER A 157 -17.68 -1.56 13.33
C SER A 157 -16.51 -2.53 13.13
N ASN A 158 -15.30 -2.06 13.43
CA ASN A 158 -14.09 -2.87 13.41
C ASN A 158 -14.23 -4.13 14.28
N GLY A 159 -14.79 -3.99 15.48
CA GLY A 159 -15.11 -5.10 16.37
C GLY A 159 -16.10 -6.09 15.77
N GLU A 160 -17.21 -5.62 15.19
CA GLU A 160 -18.20 -6.48 14.53
C GLU A 160 -17.60 -7.26 13.35
N ILE A 161 -16.68 -6.66 12.59
CA ILE A 161 -16.03 -7.32 11.45
C ILE A 161 -15.15 -8.49 11.92
N LEU A 162 -14.24 -8.27 12.88
CA LEU A 162 -13.36 -9.33 13.36
C LEU A 162 -14.08 -10.37 14.21
N GLU A 163 -15.12 -9.99 14.94
CA GLU A 163 -15.96 -10.94 15.67
C GLU A 163 -16.60 -11.94 14.70
N GLY A 164 -17.10 -11.46 13.54
CA GLY A 164 -17.59 -12.34 12.48
C GLY A 164 -16.53 -13.34 11.99
N CYS A 165 -15.27 -12.92 11.87
CA CYS A 165 -14.18 -13.83 11.51
C CYS A 165 -13.90 -14.86 12.59
N ARG A 166 -13.94 -14.48 13.88
CA ARG A 166 -13.79 -15.41 15.00
C ARG A 166 -14.85 -16.51 14.97
N VAL A 167 -16.11 -16.15 14.75
CA VAL A 167 -17.19 -17.14 14.63
C VAL A 167 -16.94 -18.10 13.47
N LEU A 168 -16.53 -17.60 12.30
CA LEU A 168 -16.20 -18.44 11.15
C LEU A 168 -15.05 -19.42 11.44
N VAL A 169 -14.00 -18.98 12.15
CA VAL A 169 -12.88 -19.85 12.56
C VAL A 169 -13.37 -20.99 13.46
N GLN A 170 -14.26 -20.68 14.41
CA GLN A 170 -14.84 -21.66 15.32
C GLN A 170 -15.72 -22.68 14.59
N GLU A 171 -16.55 -22.23 13.65
CA GLU A 171 -17.41 -23.09 12.83
C GLU A 171 -16.60 -24.02 11.91
N MET A 172 -15.45 -23.57 11.42
CA MET A 172 -14.55 -24.38 10.59
C MET A 172 -13.68 -25.37 11.39
N GLY A 173 -13.82 -25.42 12.72
CA GLY A 173 -13.12 -26.39 13.58
C GLY A 173 -11.61 -26.18 13.68
N GLY A 174 -11.12 -24.97 13.35
CA GLY A 174 -9.70 -24.66 13.29
C GLY A 174 -9.11 -24.18 14.63
N SER A 175 -8.00 -24.79 15.05
CA SER A 175 -7.08 -24.17 16.01
C SER A 175 -6.33 -23.06 15.29
N GLY A 176 -6.62 -21.78 15.60
CA GLY A 176 -5.96 -20.62 15.00
C GLY A 176 -4.43 -20.75 15.07
N LYS A 177 -3.77 -20.91 13.92
CA LYS A 177 -2.31 -20.79 13.82
C LYS A 177 -1.99 -19.32 13.59
N SER A 178 -1.21 -18.70 14.48
CA SER A 178 -0.68 -17.36 14.25
C SER A 178 0.28 -17.39 13.04
N GLU A 179 0.09 -16.49 12.08
CA GLU A 179 0.87 -16.43 10.83
C GLU A 179 2.18 -15.63 10.97
N GLU A 180 2.87 -15.74 12.11
CA GLU A 180 4.07 -14.94 12.43
C GLU A 180 5.27 -15.18 11.49
N GLY A 181 5.41 -16.38 10.90
CA GLY A 181 6.56 -16.75 10.07
C GLY A 181 6.67 -16.07 8.70
N VAL A 182 5.61 -15.44 8.20
CA VAL A 182 5.61 -14.78 6.87
C VAL A 182 6.33 -13.42 6.91
N VAL A 183 6.42 -12.80 8.09
CA VAL A 183 6.86 -11.41 8.27
C VAL A 183 8.38 -11.26 8.21
N GLU A 184 9.15 -12.26 8.68
CA GLU A 184 10.61 -12.17 8.79
C GLU A 184 11.31 -12.00 7.43
N GLY A 185 10.85 -12.68 6.38
CA GLY A 185 11.41 -12.55 5.03
C GLY A 185 11.10 -11.21 4.35
N ILE A 186 10.04 -10.51 4.79
CA ILE A 186 9.58 -9.23 4.20
C ILE A 186 10.20 -8.03 4.93
N LYS A 187 10.50 -8.17 6.23
CA LYS A 187 11.12 -7.12 7.06
C LYS A 187 12.56 -6.76 6.63
N ILE A 188 13.24 -7.57 5.81
CA ILE A 188 14.64 -7.37 5.37
C ILE A 188 14.80 -6.20 4.36
N GLY A 189 13.72 -5.53 3.94
CA GLY A 189 13.78 -4.46 2.92
C GLY A 189 14.24 -3.07 3.38
N TYR A 190 14.42 -2.81 4.68
CA TYR A 190 14.94 -1.52 5.15
C TYR A 190 16.48 -1.60 5.25
N LYS A 191 17.15 -1.34 4.14
CA LYS A 191 18.61 -1.16 4.14
C LYS A 191 18.88 0.27 4.64
N ASP A 192 19.29 0.39 5.90
CA ASP A 192 19.93 1.62 6.38
C ASP A 192 21.10 1.93 5.44
N GLU A 193 21.13 3.15 4.89
CA GLU A 193 22.19 3.54 3.96
C GLU A 193 23.55 3.52 4.66
N GLY A 194 24.36 2.51 4.34
CA GLY A 194 25.75 2.43 4.77
C GLY A 194 26.33 1.03 4.72
N GLY A 195 26.81 0.59 3.56
CA GLY A 195 27.75 -0.54 3.47
C GLY A 195 27.53 -1.49 2.30
N VAL A 196 28.55 -1.58 1.46
CA VAL A 196 28.74 -2.60 0.41
C VAL A 196 28.87 -3.97 1.06
N GLY A 197 28.20 -4.99 0.51
CA GLY A 197 28.37 -6.39 0.93
C GLY A 197 27.40 -7.33 0.21
N ASP A 198 27.97 -8.40 -0.34
CA ASP A 198 27.44 -9.25 -1.41
C ASP A 198 26.20 -10.09 -1.07
N ALA A 199 25.37 -10.31 -2.10
CA ALA A 199 24.24 -11.21 -2.07
C ALA A 199 24.67 -12.65 -2.33
N ILE A 200 24.39 -13.56 -1.40
CA ILE A 200 24.22 -14.99 -1.68
C ILE A 200 22.91 -15.43 -1.03
N ALA A 201 21.89 -15.67 -1.85
CA ALA A 201 20.63 -16.29 -1.44
C ALA A 201 20.54 -17.68 -2.12
N THR A 202 20.45 -18.72 -1.30
CA THR A 202 20.20 -20.09 -1.75
C THR A 202 18.71 -20.38 -1.63
N ALA A 203 18.06 -20.73 -2.75
CA ALA A 203 16.66 -21.19 -2.80
C ALA A 203 16.59 -22.72 -2.63
N PRO A 204 15.49 -23.31 -2.12
CA PRO A 204 15.29 -24.76 -2.16
C PRO A 204 14.72 -25.21 -3.51
N GLU A 205 15.29 -26.28 -4.06
CA GLU A 205 14.97 -26.90 -5.35
C GLU A 205 13.58 -27.54 -5.40
N ALA A 206 12.87 -27.31 -6.50
CA ALA A 206 11.73 -28.12 -6.96
C ALA A 206 12.16 -28.99 -8.15
N SER A 207 11.64 -30.20 -8.17
CA SER A 207 12.13 -31.39 -8.86
C SER A 207 11.95 -31.41 -10.40
N THR A 208 12.95 -31.95 -11.10
CA THR A 208 12.97 -32.27 -12.56
C THR A 208 12.11 -33.49 -12.92
N PRO A 209 11.70 -33.69 -14.20
CA PRO A 209 12.48 -34.52 -15.15
C PRO A 209 12.30 -34.10 -16.65
N PRO A 210 12.75 -34.85 -17.71
CA PRO A 210 14.08 -34.67 -18.30
C PRO A 210 14.16 -34.56 -19.86
N ALA A 211 15.37 -34.21 -20.31
CA ALA A 211 16.12 -34.65 -21.52
C ALA A 211 15.82 -34.11 -22.94
N ALA A 212 16.84 -33.42 -23.52
CA ALA A 212 17.57 -33.74 -24.78
C ALA A 212 18.16 -32.43 -25.38
N ALA A 213 19.45 -32.10 -25.22
CA ALA A 213 20.65 -32.57 -25.96
C ALA A 213 20.87 -31.93 -27.35
N GLY A 214 22.00 -31.21 -27.48
CA GLY A 214 22.65 -30.74 -28.74
C GLY A 214 23.04 -29.25 -28.68
N ALA A 215 24.28 -28.87 -28.27
CA ALA A 215 25.49 -28.69 -29.10
C ALA A 215 25.31 -27.56 -30.17
N SER A 216 26.15 -26.54 -30.39
CA SER A 216 27.46 -26.09 -29.90
C SER A 216 27.71 -24.64 -30.39
N SER A 217 28.75 -24.02 -29.82
CA SER A 217 29.69 -23.04 -30.43
C SER A 217 29.27 -21.60 -30.78
N SER A 218 29.84 -20.69 -29.99
CA SER A 218 30.49 -19.39 -30.32
C SER A 218 30.63 -19.00 -31.80
N THR A 219 30.41 -17.70 -32.10
CA THR A 219 31.46 -16.74 -32.56
C THR A 219 30.81 -15.39 -32.88
N THR A 220 31.33 -14.31 -32.28
CA THR A 220 31.11 -12.91 -32.66
C THR A 220 32.09 -12.55 -33.79
N PRO A 221 31.67 -11.80 -34.84
CA PRO A 221 32.23 -10.46 -35.01
C PRO A 221 31.24 -9.41 -35.59
N GLN A 222 31.32 -8.17 -35.10
CA GLN A 222 30.80 -6.94 -35.70
C GLN A 222 31.76 -6.42 -36.81
N PRO A 223 31.45 -5.32 -37.54
CA PRO A 223 30.19 -4.91 -38.19
C PRO A 223 30.43 -4.55 -39.68
N GLN A 224 29.42 -4.67 -40.55
CA GLN A 224 29.48 -4.09 -41.90
C GLN A 224 28.28 -3.18 -42.16
N THR A 225 28.63 -1.97 -42.59
CA THR A 225 27.79 -0.87 -43.05
C THR A 225 27.07 -1.24 -44.34
N SER A 226 25.76 -1.10 -44.37
CA SER A 226 24.99 -1.02 -45.61
C SER A 226 23.93 0.07 -45.50
N THR A 227 24.07 1.02 -46.41
CA THR A 227 23.23 2.18 -46.67
C THR A 227 21.89 1.74 -47.27
N THR A 228 20.79 2.23 -46.70
CA THR A 228 19.46 2.20 -47.33
C THR A 228 18.86 3.61 -47.30
N PRO A 229 18.04 4.00 -48.30
CA PRO A 229 17.63 5.37 -48.51
C PRO A 229 16.46 5.77 -47.59
N ASN A 230 16.59 6.99 -47.03
CA ASN A 230 15.63 7.63 -46.15
C ASN A 230 14.26 7.81 -46.83
N SER A 231 13.25 7.09 -46.35
CA SER A 231 11.84 7.42 -46.61
C SER A 231 11.39 8.42 -45.55
N HIS A 232 11.17 9.67 -45.97
CA HIS A 232 10.61 10.71 -45.12
C HIS A 232 9.17 10.34 -44.70
N ARG A 233 9.03 9.81 -43.48
CA ARG A 233 7.75 9.76 -42.77
C ARG A 233 7.51 11.15 -42.14
N PRO A 234 6.33 11.78 -42.32
CA PRO A 234 6.01 13.02 -41.64
C PRO A 234 5.96 12.80 -40.12
N ILE A 235 6.63 13.69 -39.40
CA ILE A 235 6.64 13.79 -37.94
C ILE A 235 5.20 14.09 -37.48
N PRO A 236 4.62 13.33 -36.54
CA PRO A 236 3.37 13.75 -35.91
C PRO A 236 3.65 15.03 -35.12
N THR A 237 3.00 16.11 -35.51
CA THR A 237 2.98 17.36 -34.77
C THR A 237 2.49 17.07 -33.35
N GLN A 238 3.36 17.24 -32.35
CA GLN A 238 2.90 17.33 -30.96
C GLN A 238 1.99 18.56 -30.87
N SER A 239 0.69 18.34 -30.78
CA SER A 239 -0.24 19.37 -30.34
C SER A 239 0.08 19.65 -28.86
N ASN A 240 0.60 20.84 -28.56
CA ASN A 240 0.67 21.31 -27.19
C ASN A 240 -0.71 21.20 -26.54
N PRO A 241 -0.82 20.71 -25.29
CA PRO A 241 -2.08 20.76 -24.58
C PRO A 241 -2.57 22.21 -24.49
N PRO A 242 -3.89 22.44 -24.58
CA PRO A 242 -4.44 23.79 -24.44
C PRO A 242 -3.99 24.40 -23.11
N PRO A 243 -3.67 25.71 -23.08
CA PRO A 243 -3.28 26.38 -21.83
C PRO A 243 -4.40 26.17 -20.80
N GLN A 244 -4.04 25.58 -19.66
CA GLN A 244 -4.98 25.44 -18.56
C GLN A 244 -5.39 26.84 -18.10
N PRO A 245 -6.67 27.06 -17.72
CA PRO A 245 -7.09 28.34 -17.20
C PRO A 245 -6.30 28.62 -15.92
N GLU A 246 -5.52 29.70 -15.92
CA GLU A 246 -4.97 30.28 -14.70
C GLU A 246 -6.14 30.60 -13.77
N ILE A 247 -6.26 29.86 -12.67
CA ILE A 247 -7.23 30.15 -11.64
C ILE A 247 -6.74 31.41 -10.92
N GLN A 248 -7.06 32.58 -11.46
CA GLN A 248 -6.94 33.83 -10.73
C GLN A 248 -8.02 33.82 -9.63
N THR A 249 -7.59 33.70 -8.38
CA THR A 249 -8.45 33.85 -7.20
C THR A 249 -8.25 35.25 -6.60
N PRO A 250 -8.88 36.31 -7.16
CA PRO A 250 -8.71 37.69 -6.67
C PRO A 250 -9.19 37.87 -5.21
N TRP A 251 -10.00 36.96 -4.69
CA TRP A 251 -10.38 36.92 -3.28
C TRP A 251 -9.23 36.49 -2.37
N LEU A 252 -8.37 35.58 -2.86
CA LEU A 252 -7.20 35.08 -2.12
C LEU A 252 -6.14 36.18 -2.01
N ASP A 253 -5.88 36.93 -3.09
CA ASP A 253 -4.97 38.07 -3.08
C ASP A 253 -5.43 39.16 -2.12
N LYS A 254 -6.75 39.42 -2.06
CA LYS A 254 -7.33 40.35 -1.08
C LYS A 254 -7.23 39.84 0.36
N LEU A 255 -7.35 38.54 0.59
CA LEU A 255 -7.16 37.93 1.91
C LEU A 255 -5.71 38.01 2.37
N ILE A 256 -4.76 37.73 1.47
CA ILE A 256 -3.32 37.85 1.73
C ILE A 256 -2.95 39.30 2.06
N LEU A 257 -3.43 40.28 1.28
CA LEU A 257 -3.20 41.70 1.56
C LEU A 257 -3.80 42.14 2.91
N ALA A 258 -5.01 41.67 3.24
CA ALA A 258 -5.63 41.98 4.53
C ALA A 258 -4.81 41.42 5.70
N LEU A 259 -4.30 40.18 5.59
CA LEU A 259 -3.44 39.56 6.61
C LEU A 259 -2.11 40.30 6.77
N ILE A 260 -1.50 40.75 5.67
CA ILE A 260 -0.26 41.55 5.71
C ILE A 260 -0.50 42.89 6.41
N ILE A 261 -1.60 43.57 6.12
CA ILE A 261 -1.95 44.86 6.77
C ILE A 261 -2.16 44.67 8.27
N VAL A 262 -2.84 43.60 8.70
CA VAL A 262 -3.07 43.29 10.12
C VAL A 262 -1.76 42.99 10.85
N LEU A 263 -0.86 42.25 10.21
CA LEU A 263 0.48 41.96 10.75
C LEU A 263 1.32 43.23 10.88
N LEU A 264 1.35 44.07 9.86
CA LEU A 264 2.07 45.36 9.90
C LEU A 264 1.51 46.27 10.99
N ALA A 265 0.18 46.35 11.13
CA ALA A 265 -0.45 47.10 12.21
C ALA A 265 -0.07 46.56 13.60
N HIS A 266 0.02 45.23 13.77
CA HIS A 266 0.49 44.62 15.01
C HIS A 266 1.96 44.92 15.31
N VAL A 267 2.83 44.87 14.29
CA VAL A 267 4.25 45.20 14.43
C VAL A 267 4.43 46.67 14.81
N VAL A 268 3.74 47.58 14.13
CA VAL A 268 3.78 49.02 14.44
C VAL A 268 3.26 49.29 15.85
N LYS A 269 2.14 48.68 16.25
CA LYS A 269 1.58 48.82 17.61
C LYS A 269 2.53 48.27 18.68
N LYS A 270 3.22 47.17 18.40
CA LYS A 270 4.22 46.58 19.30
C LYS A 270 5.45 47.49 19.45
N ILE A 271 5.96 48.05 18.35
CA ILE A 271 7.08 49.00 18.37
C ILE A 271 6.69 50.28 19.12
N ALA A 272 5.49 50.82 18.88
CA ALA A 272 4.99 52.01 19.57
C ALA A 272 4.71 51.78 21.07
N SER A 273 4.51 50.54 21.52
CA SER A 273 4.39 50.21 22.94
C SER A 273 5.73 50.03 23.67
N HIS A 274 6.83 50.01 22.93
CA HIS A 274 8.20 49.85 23.45
C HIS A 274 9.00 51.17 23.50
N TYR A 275 8.39 52.28 23.06
CA TYR A 275 8.87 53.65 23.20
C TYR A 275 7.97 54.42 24.18
#